data_AF-A0AAV8EB00-F1
#
_entry.id   AF-A0AAV8EB00-F1
#
_cell.length_a   1.000
_cell.length_b   1.000
_cell.length_c   1.000
_cell.angle_alpha   90.00
_cell.angle_beta   90.00
_cell.angle_gamma   90.00
#
_symmetry.space_group_name_H-M   'P 1'
#
loop_
_entity.id
_entity.type
_entity.pdbx_description
1 polymer ?
#
loop_
_entity_poly.entity_id
_entity_poly.type
_entity_poly.pdbx_seq_one_letter_code
_entity_poly.pdbx_strand_id
1 'polypeptide(L)'
;MASLGLGIKPGVPLMLRELQPFSPFFKHGQSLRLTGKLEAYQVDHGFAEISDGIIKLKIDTRHLTGLVFCVGSLYQFIGELLIDLDNNNVLLEARVGRIVDGLDLNLYQQSLHLSRNLMGWT
;
A
#
# COMPACT_ATOMS: atom_id res chain seq x y z
N MET A 1 27.66 -15.41 -7.61
CA MET A 1 27.51 -14.18 -6.79
C MET A 1 27.09 -13.06 -7.72
N ALA A 2 25.78 -12.89 -7.93
CA ALA A 2 25.26 -11.79 -8.74
C ALA A 2 25.01 -10.59 -7.82
N SER A 3 25.56 -9.45 -8.18
CA SER A 3 25.28 -8.16 -7.53
C SER A 3 23.78 -7.87 -7.62
N LEU A 4 23.08 -8.03 -6.50
CA LEU A 4 21.71 -7.52 -6.31
C LEU A 4 21.80 -5.99 -6.35
N GLY A 5 21.15 -5.36 -7.33
CA GLY A 5 20.97 -3.91 -7.32
C GLY A 5 20.25 -3.51 -6.03
N LEU A 6 20.99 -2.94 -5.08
CA LEU A 6 20.54 -2.42 -3.79
C LEU A 6 19.71 -1.11 -3.94
N GLY A 7 18.78 -1.08 -4.89
CA GLY A 7 17.92 0.07 -5.16
C GLY A 7 16.53 -0.14 -4.60
N ILE A 8 16.11 0.70 -3.67
CA ILE A 8 14.70 0.80 -3.25
C ILE A 8 13.86 1.13 -4.49
N LYS A 9 12.98 0.21 -4.90
CA LYS A 9 12.08 0.43 -6.03
C LYS A 9 11.02 1.48 -5.66
N PRO A 10 10.63 2.36 -6.59
CA PRO A 10 9.52 3.28 -6.37
C PRO A 10 8.22 2.50 -6.19
N GLY A 11 7.36 2.97 -5.27
CA GLY A 11 6.04 2.39 -5.07
C GLY A 11 5.09 2.81 -6.19
N VAL A 12 4.53 1.85 -6.92
CA VAL A 12 3.50 2.10 -7.93
C VAL A 12 2.24 2.64 -7.23
N PRO A 13 1.74 3.85 -7.56
CA PRO A 13 0.63 4.45 -6.85
C PRO A 13 -0.71 3.87 -7.29
N LEU A 14 -1.46 3.34 -6.33
CA LEU A 14 -2.75 2.69 -6.52
C LEU A 14 -3.75 3.10 -5.42
N MET A 15 -5.03 3.10 -5.76
CA MET A 15 -6.11 2.97 -4.79
C MET A 15 -6.14 1.53 -4.29
N LEU A 16 -6.45 1.30 -3.02
CA LEU A 16 -6.48 -0.06 -2.48
C LEU A 16 -7.46 -0.97 -3.24
N ARG A 17 -8.60 -0.43 -3.69
CA ARG A 17 -9.57 -1.18 -4.51
C ARG A 17 -9.00 -1.74 -5.83
N GLU A 18 -7.91 -1.17 -6.34
CA GLU A 18 -7.26 -1.62 -7.58
C GLU A 18 -6.34 -2.84 -7.36
N LEU A 19 -6.00 -3.16 -6.11
CA LEU A 19 -5.16 -4.30 -5.76
C LEU A 19 -5.99 -5.60 -5.78
N GLN A 20 -6.28 -6.10 -6.98
CA GLN A 20 -7.04 -7.33 -7.19
C GLN A 20 -6.10 -8.50 -7.53
N PRO A 21 -6.42 -9.77 -7.14
CA PRO A 21 -5.55 -10.92 -7.38
C PRO A 21 -5.10 -11.13 -8.84
N PHE A 22 -5.94 -10.74 -9.80
CA PHE A 22 -5.64 -10.87 -11.24
C PHE A 22 -5.05 -9.59 -11.86
N SER A 23 -4.82 -8.55 -11.07
CA SER A 23 -4.24 -7.30 -11.55
C SER A 23 -2.73 -7.45 -11.79
N PRO A 24 -2.14 -6.69 -12.73
CA PRO A 24 -0.69 -6.71 -12.96
C PRO A 24 0.14 -6.26 -11.73
N PHE A 25 -0.52 -5.62 -10.75
CA PHE A 25 0.07 -5.11 -9.51
C PHE A 25 0.15 -6.15 -8.39
N PHE A 26 -0.62 -7.22 -8.48
CA PHE A 26 -0.68 -8.26 -7.45
C PHE A 26 0.44 -9.28 -7.64
N LYS A 27 1.66 -8.88 -7.30
CA LYS A 27 2.86 -9.70 -7.42
C LYS A 27 3.68 -9.64 -6.14
N HIS A 28 4.18 -10.80 -5.70
CA HIS A 28 5.04 -10.88 -4.53
C HIS A 28 6.29 -10.00 -4.74
N GLY A 29 6.65 -9.20 -3.73
CA GLY A 29 7.76 -8.26 -3.77
C GLY A 29 7.52 -7.00 -4.62
N GLN A 30 6.30 -6.79 -5.13
CA GLN A 30 5.95 -5.57 -5.87
C GLN A 30 5.97 -4.38 -4.91
N SER A 31 6.69 -3.31 -5.28
CA SER A 31 6.64 -2.08 -4.50
C SER A 31 5.41 -1.25 -4.90
N LEU A 32 4.58 -0.94 -3.91
CA LEU A 32 3.30 -0.27 -4.08
C LEU A 32 3.22 0.98 -3.20
N ARG A 33 2.46 1.98 -3.68
CA ARG A 33 1.98 3.10 -2.88
C ARG A 33 0.47 3.03 -2.80
N LEU A 34 -0.06 2.54 -1.68
CA LEU A 34 -1.48 2.30 -1.48
C LEU A 34 -2.12 3.43 -0.67
N THR A 35 -3.33 3.82 -1.08
CA THR A 35 -4.18 4.77 -0.35
C THR A 35 -5.40 4.03 0.20
N GLY A 36 -5.68 4.20 1.50
CA GLY A 36 -6.82 3.58 2.17
C GLY A 36 -7.07 4.17 3.55
N LYS A 37 -8.28 3.98 4.07
CA LYS A 37 -8.67 4.42 5.40
C LYS A 37 -8.16 3.44 6.45
N LEU A 38 -7.55 3.93 7.53
CA LEU A 38 -7.12 3.07 8.64
C LEU A 38 -8.34 2.65 9.46
N GLU A 39 -8.63 1.35 9.52
CA GLU A 39 -9.76 0.80 10.27
C GLU A 39 -9.35 0.24 11.63
N ALA A 40 -8.13 -0.28 11.74
CA ALA A 40 -7.61 -0.82 12.99
C ALA A 40 -6.09 -0.72 13.06
N TYR A 41 -5.56 -0.65 14.28
CA TYR A 41 -4.14 -0.71 14.57
C TYR A 41 -3.89 -1.55 15.82
N GLN A 42 -3.07 -2.58 15.68
CA GLN A 42 -2.63 -3.48 16.75
C GLN A 42 -1.17 -3.17 17.10
N VAL A 43 -0.98 -2.48 18.23
CA VAL A 43 0.34 -2.03 18.69
C VAL A 43 1.28 -3.21 18.94
N ASP A 44 0.78 -4.26 19.61
CA ASP A 44 1.60 -5.38 20.10
C ASP A 44 2.29 -6.18 18.98
N HIS A 45 1.67 -6.24 17.81
CA HIS A 45 2.18 -6.98 16.65
C HIS A 45 2.70 -6.07 15.52
N GLY A 46 2.48 -4.76 15.62
CA GLY A 46 2.84 -3.81 14.58
C GLY A 46 2.01 -3.98 13.30
N PHE A 47 0.74 -4.35 13.39
CA PHE A 47 -0.15 -4.48 12.23
C PHE A 47 -1.23 -3.41 12.22
N ALA A 48 -1.40 -2.76 11.07
CA ALA A 48 -2.53 -1.92 10.75
C ALA A 48 -3.45 -2.63 9.75
N GLU A 49 -4.74 -2.31 9.76
CA GLU A 49 -5.67 -2.70 8.70
C GLU A 49 -6.18 -1.44 8.01
N ILE A 50 -6.02 -1.37 6.69
CA ILE A 50 -6.63 -0.32 5.88
C ILE A 50 -7.78 -0.87 5.02
N SER A 51 -8.72 0.01 4.67
CA SER A 51 -9.86 -0.30 3.81
C SER A 51 -10.04 0.72 2.66
N ASP A 52 -10.69 0.26 1.60
CA ASP A 52 -11.29 1.08 0.56
C ASP A 52 -12.56 0.37 0.08
N GLY A 53 -13.70 0.79 0.61
CA GLY A 53 -14.97 0.08 0.45
C GLY A 53 -14.96 -1.28 1.17
N ILE A 54 -15.17 -2.36 0.42
CA ILE A 54 -15.18 -3.73 0.96
C ILE A 54 -13.78 -4.37 0.98
N ILE A 55 -12.80 -3.75 0.31
CA ILE A 55 -11.44 -4.28 0.20
C ILE A 55 -10.67 -3.88 1.45
N LYS A 56 -10.01 -4.86 2.08
CA LYS A 56 -9.18 -4.69 3.26
C LYS A 56 -7.79 -5.24 3.00
N LEU A 57 -6.78 -4.62 3.62
CA LEU A 57 -5.41 -5.10 3.55
C LEU A 57 -4.69 -4.85 4.87
N LYS A 58 -3.95 -5.86 5.31
CA LYS A 58 -3.04 -5.75 6.45
C LYS A 58 -1.76 -5.03 6.02
N ILE A 59 -1.33 -4.09 6.85
CA ILE A 59 -0.10 -3.34 6.69
C ILE A 59 0.80 -3.71 7.86
N ASP A 60 1.96 -4.26 7.57
CA ASP A 60 3.03 -4.42 8.54
C ASP A 60 3.72 -3.07 8.73
N THR A 61 3.71 -2.58 9.97
CA THR A 61 4.16 -1.25 10.37
C THR A 61 5.40 -1.30 11.25
N ARG A 62 6.04 -2.47 11.43
CA ARG A 62 7.19 -2.65 12.33
C ARG A 62 8.37 -1.75 11.99
N HIS A 63 8.48 -1.31 10.73
CA HIS A 63 9.52 -0.40 10.26
C HIS A 63 9.13 1.09 10.34
N LEU A 64 7.89 1.42 10.72
CA LEU A 64 7.39 2.79 10.81
C LEU A 64 7.60 3.34 12.23
N THR A 65 8.78 3.89 12.49
CA THR A 65 9.07 4.53 13.79
C THR A 65 8.56 5.97 13.85
N GLY A 66 7.91 6.34 14.96
CA GLY A 66 7.50 7.73 15.24
C GLY A 66 6.21 8.19 14.58
N LEU A 67 5.48 7.30 13.90
CA LEU A 67 4.15 7.58 13.35
C LEU A 67 3.08 7.29 14.40
N VAL A 68 2.22 8.28 14.70
CA VAL A 68 1.02 8.07 15.52
C VAL A 68 -0.13 7.66 14.62
N PHE A 69 -0.61 6.44 14.78
CA PHE A 69 -1.73 5.91 14.01
C PHE A 69 -3.08 6.42 14.57
N CYS A 70 -3.89 6.99 13.69
CA CYS A 70 -5.22 7.52 13.97
C CYS A 70 -6.26 6.72 13.20
N VAL A 71 -6.98 5.84 13.90
CA VAL A 71 -8.07 5.05 13.31
C VAL A 71 -9.16 5.99 12.81
N GLY A 72 -9.64 5.74 11.60
CA GLY A 72 -10.61 6.58 10.91
C GLY A 72 -10.00 7.52 9.87
N SER A 73 -8.72 7.86 9.99
CA SER A 73 -8.01 8.73 9.04
C SER A 73 -7.61 7.99 7.76
N LEU A 74 -7.42 8.75 6.70
CA LEU A 74 -6.91 8.29 5.42
C LEU A 74 -5.38 8.26 5.44
N TYR A 75 -4.80 7.15 4.99
CA TYR A 75 -3.36 6.95 4.94
C TYR A 75 -2.87 6.64 3.53
N GLN A 76 -1.61 7.01 3.31
CA GLN A 76 -0.81 6.50 2.20
C GLN A 76 0.40 5.75 2.74
N PHE A 77 0.54 4.50 2.29
CA PHE A 77 1.68 3.65 2.61
C PHE A 77 2.51 3.38 1.37
N ILE A 78 3.83 3.34 1.51
CA ILE A 78 4.75 2.83 0.50
C ILE A 78 5.42 1.60 1.08
N GLY A 79 5.38 0.48 0.36
CA GLY A 79 5.90 -0.78 0.85
C GLY A 79 5.93 -1.88 -0.21
N GLU A 80 6.21 -3.08 0.25
CA GLU A 80 6.37 -4.28 -0.57
C GLU A 80 5.19 -5.21 -0.33
N LEU A 81 4.55 -5.66 -1.40
CA LEU A 81 3.47 -6.63 -1.30
C LEU A 81 4.04 -8.00 -1.00
N LEU A 82 3.76 -8.52 0.18
CA LEU A 82 4.10 -9.87 0.58
C LEU A 82 2.86 -10.75 0.41
N ILE A 83 3.00 -11.73 -0.48
CA ILE A 83 1.99 -12.76 -0.73
C ILE A 83 2.56 -14.06 -0.21
N ASP A 84 1.91 -14.63 0.80
CA ASP A 84 2.17 -15.96 1.34
C ASP A 84 1.06 -16.89 0.87
N LEU A 85 1.40 -17.77 -0.07
CA LEU A 85 0.46 -18.72 -0.69
C LEU A 85 0.12 -19.88 0.26
N ASP A 86 1.01 -20.23 1.19
CA ASP A 86 0.82 -21.36 2.08
C ASP A 86 -0.18 -21.02 3.18
N ASN A 87 -0.11 -19.80 3.71
CA ASN A 87 -1.02 -19.30 4.74
C ASN A 87 -2.19 -18.46 4.20
N ASN A 88 -2.30 -18.34 2.87
CA ASN A 88 -3.28 -17.49 2.17
C ASN A 88 -3.33 -16.06 2.75
N ASN A 89 -2.16 -15.50 3.05
CA ASN A 89 -2.03 -14.21 3.72
C ASN A 89 -1.38 -13.20 2.77
N VAL A 90 -1.97 -12.01 2.70
CA VAL A 90 -1.49 -10.92 1.86
C VAL A 90 -1.35 -9.69 2.73
N LEU A 91 -0.16 -9.10 2.73
CA LEU A 91 0.13 -7.91 3.51
C LEU A 91 1.08 -6.98 2.77
N LEU A 92 1.08 -5.71 3.14
CA LEU A 92 2.07 -4.74 2.68
C LEU A 92 3.10 -4.52 3.78
N GLU A 93 4.36 -4.84 3.53
CA GLU A 93 5.47 -4.45 4.40
C GLU A 93 5.78 -2.97 4.19
N ALA A 94 5.29 -2.11 5.08
CA ALA A 94 5.40 -0.66 4.89
C ALA A 94 6.78 -0.13 5.30
N ARG A 95 7.38 0.63 4.40
CA ARG A 95 8.61 1.40 4.63
C ARG A 95 8.31 2.87 4.95
N VAL A 96 7.18 3.38 4.47
CA VAL A 96 6.69 4.75 4.73
C VAL A 96 5.19 4.71 4.96
N GLY A 97 4.70 5.51 5.91
CA GLY A 97 3.29 5.79 6.12
C GLY A 97 3.06 7.26 6.40
N ARG A 98 1.97 7.84 5.88
CA ARG A 98 1.57 9.22 6.17
C ARG A 98 0.05 9.37 6.21
N ILE A 99 -0.43 10.27 7.05
CA ILE A 99 -1.82 10.74 7.02
C ILE A 99 -2.01 11.64 5.79
N VAL A 100 -3.14 11.46 5.10
CA VAL A 100 -3.55 12.26 3.93
C VAL A 100 -5.01 12.73 4.08
N ASP A 101 -5.44 12.99 5.31
CA ASP A 101 -6.75 13.58 5.57
C ASP A 101 -6.92 14.89 4.79
N GLY A 102 -8.09 15.07 4.19
CA GLY A 102 -8.37 16.21 3.30
C GLY A 102 -7.95 16.01 1.84
N LEU A 103 -7.33 14.88 1.48
CA LEU A 103 -7.10 14.52 0.08
C LEU A 103 -8.43 14.30 -0.64
N ASP A 104 -8.67 15.01 -1.74
CA ASP A 104 -9.77 14.70 -2.65
C ASP A 104 -9.46 13.37 -3.37
N LEU A 105 -10.11 12.30 -2.90
CA LEU A 105 -9.90 10.96 -3.41
C LEU A 105 -10.31 10.80 -4.88
N ASN A 106 -11.33 11.54 -5.33
CA ASN A 106 -11.81 11.46 -6.71
C ASN A 106 -10.79 12.11 -7.66
N LEU A 107 -10.33 13.31 -7.32
CA LEU A 107 -9.29 13.99 -8.10
C LEU A 107 -7.97 13.21 -8.07
N TYR A 108 -7.61 12.65 -6.92
CA TYR A 108 -6.42 11.80 -6.80
C TYR A 108 -6.52 10.58 -7.72
N GLN A 109 -7.64 9.85 -7.72
CA GLN A 109 -7.83 8.71 -8.60
C GLN A 109 -7.75 9.11 -10.09
N GLN A 110 -8.36 10.24 -10.48
CA GLN A 110 -8.25 10.76 -11.85
C GLN A 110 -6.79 11.05 -12.22
N SER A 111 -6.02 11.65 -11.30
CA SER A 111 -4.60 11.93 -11.51
C SER A 111 -3.78 10.65 -11.72
N LEU A 112 -4.09 9.57 -11.00
CA LEU A 112 -3.44 8.27 -11.19
C LEU A 112 -3.71 7.69 -12.57
N HIS A 113 -4.97 7.73 -13.03
CA HIS A 113 -5.33 7.27 -14.38
C HIS A 113 -4.59 8.05 -15.46
N LEU A 114 -4.57 9.38 -15.37
CA LEU A 114 -3.83 10.23 -16.32
C LEU A 114 -2.33 9.91 -16.31
N SER A 115 -1.75 9.80 -15.11
CA SER A 115 -0.34 9.49 -14.90
C SER A 115 0.07 8.16 -15.55
N ARG A 116 -0.76 7.11 -15.44
CA ARG A 116 -0.48 5.81 -16.06
C ARG A 116 -0.63 5.84 -17.58
N ASN A 117 -1.64 6.53 -18.09
CA ASN A 117 -1.86 6.69 -19.53
C ASN A 117 -0.69 7.43 -20.21
N LEU A 118 -0.18 8.48 -19.57
CA LEU A 118 0.95 9.25 -20.10
C LEU A 118 2.29 8.50 -20.00
N MET A 119 2.48 7.68 -18.97
CA MET A 119 3.73 6.93 -18.75
C MET A 119 3.73 5.52 -19.35
N GLY A 120 2.62 5.07 -19.96
CA GLY A 120 2.51 3.74 -20.57
C GLY A 120 2.49 2.58 -19.57
N TRP A 121 1.96 2.79 -18.36
CA TRP A 121 1.87 1.78 -17.30
C TRP A 121 0.57 0.95 -17.38
N THR A 122 0.21 0.50 -18.59
CA THR A 122 -0.94 -0.39 -18.84
C THR A 122 -0.52 -1.85 -18.88
#